data_AF-A0A429X6I5-F1
#
_entry.id   AF-A0A429X6I5-F1
#
_cell.length_a   1.000
_cell.length_b   1.000
_cell.length_c   1.000
_cell.angle_alpha   90.00
_cell.angle_beta   90.00
_cell.angle_gamma   90.00
#
_symmetry.space_group_name_H-M   'P 1'
#
loop_
_entity.id
_entity.type
_entity.pdbx_description
1 polymer ?
#
loop_
_entity_poly.entity_id
_entity_poly.type
_entity_poly.pdbx_seq_one_letter_code
_entity_poly.pdbx_strand_id
1 'polypeptide(L)' 'MVFEQFSLQGKSLEKWDSSHPPHLSIFNTYFDPKKAKWESDINLWHEVSVLKSEDVETFYSYCQHDTGLLAAFNDW' A
#
# COMPACT_ATOMS: atom_id res chain seq x y z
N MET A 1 -5.01 3.19 12.35
CA MET A 1 -3.93 2.33 11.84
C MET A 1 -3.59 2.86 10.47
N VAL A 2 -2.34 3.28 10.25
CA VAL A 2 -1.85 3.77 8.95
C VAL A 2 -0.98 2.66 8.39
N PHE A 3 -1.26 2.22 7.16
CA PHE A 3 -0.41 1.31 6.42
C PHE A 3 0.31 2.13 5.36
N GLU A 4 1.63 2.11 5.39
CA GLU A 4 2.46 2.69 4.34
C GLU A 4 3.00 1.57 3.46
N GLN A 5 2.84 1.72 2.15
CA GLN A 5 3.34 0.77 1.16
C GLN A 5 4.11 1.53 0.10
N PHE A 6 5.25 0.96 -0.30
CA PHE A 6 6.08 1.50 -1.35
C PHE A 6 6.03 0.59 -2.57
N SER A 7 5.96 1.18 -3.76
CA SER A 7 6.14 0.48 -5.02
C SER A 7 7.11 1.27 -5.88
N LEU A 8 8.09 0.59 -6.47
CA LEU A 8 9.05 1.21 -7.39
C LEU A 8 8.38 1.67 -8.69
N GLN A 9 7.20 1.13 -9.02
CA GLN A 9 6.45 1.48 -10.23
C GLN A 9 4.95 1.54 -9.92
N GLY A 10 4.28 2.63 -10.32
CA GLY A 10 2.83 2.77 -10.14
C GLY A 10 2.02 1.62 -10.75
N LYS A 11 2.42 1.17 -11.96
CA LYS A 11 1.78 0.04 -12.65
C LYS A 11 1.81 -1.28 -11.86
N SER A 12 2.84 -1.50 -11.05
CA SER A 12 2.94 -2.70 -10.23
C SER A 12 1.92 -2.68 -9.10
N LEU A 13 1.65 -1.52 -8.51
CA LEU A 13 0.62 -1.34 -7.50
C LEU A 13 -0.77 -1.57 -8.11
N GLU A 14 -1.08 -0.89 -9.22
CA GLU A 14 -2.36 -1.06 -9.93
C GLU A 14 -2.65 -2.52 -10.30
N LYS A 15 -1.63 -3.23 -10.79
CA LYS A 15 -1.75 -4.65 -11.12
C LYS A 15 -2.01 -5.50 -9.88
N TRP A 16 -1.31 -5.23 -8.77
CA TRP A 16 -1.54 -5.97 -7.53
C TRP A 16 -2.94 -5.71 -6.97
N ASP A 17 -3.36 -4.45 -6.88
CA ASP A 17 -4.69 -4.07 -6.39
C ASP A 17 -5.82 -4.72 -7.22
N SER A 18 -5.68 -4.75 -8.54
CA SER A 18 -6.72 -5.28 -9.44
C SER A 18 -6.73 -6.81 -9.57
N SER A 19 -5.71 -7.53 -9.10
CA SER A 19 -5.58 -8.98 -9.33
C SER A 19 -5.25 -9.82 -8.11
N HIS A 20 -4.79 -9.22 -7.01
CA HIS A 20 -4.34 -9.98 -5.85
C HIS A 20 -5.54 -10.48 -5.01
N PRO A 21 -5.68 -11.79 -4.76
CA PRO A 21 -6.89 -12.33 -4.12
C PRO A 21 -7.24 -11.74 -2.75
N PRO A 22 -6.27 -11.49 -1.84
CA PRO A 22 -6.52 -10.76 -0.60
C PRO A 22 -7.15 -9.37 -0.80
N HIS A 23 -6.58 -8.53 -1.68
CA HIS A 23 -7.12 -7.18 -1.91
C HIS A 23 -8.53 -7.24 -2.51
N LEU A 24 -8.75 -8.11 -3.51
CA LEU A 24 -10.07 -8.33 -4.09
C LEU A 24 -11.09 -8.83 -3.07
N SER A 25 -10.68 -9.64 -2.09
CA SER A 25 -11.59 -10.15 -1.05
C SER A 25 -12.10 -9.04 -0.13
N ILE A 26 -11.24 -8.06 0.20
CA ILE A 26 -11.58 -6.88 0.99
C ILE A 26 -12.50 -5.98 0.17
N PHE A 27 -12.10 -5.65 -1.06
CA PHE A 27 -12.86 -4.81 -1.98
C PHE A 27 -14.28 -5.36 -2.20
N ASN A 28 -14.39 -6.64 -2.58
CA ASN A 28 -15.68 -7.28 -2.82
C ASN A 28 -16.52 -7.38 -1.54
N THR A 29 -15.90 -7.55 -0.38
CA THR A 29 -16.63 -7.57 0.90
C THR A 29 -17.19 -6.21 1.25
N TYR A 30 -16.44 -5.13 0.99
CA TYR A 30 -16.88 -3.76 1.24
C TYR A 30 -18.08 -3.38 0.35
N PHE A 31 -18.03 -3.77 -0.93
CA PHE A 31 -19.10 -3.47 -1.90
C PHE A 31 -20.23 -4.51 -1.95
N ASP A 32 -20.19 -5.58 -1.15
CA ASP A 32 -21.24 -6.60 -1.16
C ASP A 32 -22.55 -6.04 -0.55
N PRO A 33 -23.62 -5.86 -1.35
CA PRO A 33 -24.87 -5.30 -0.88
C PRO A 33 -25.59 -6.18 0.15
N LYS A 34 -25.29 -7.49 0.21
CA LYS A 34 -25.82 -8.39 1.24
C LYS A 34 -25.14 -8.18 2.59
N LYS A 35 -23.92 -7.64 2.56
CA LYS A 35 -23.15 -7.24 3.73
C LYS A 35 -23.45 -5.79 4.11
N ALA A 36 -23.91 -4.92 3.22
CA ALA A 36 -24.20 -3.50 3.45
C ALA A 36 -25.16 -3.12 4.62
N LYS A 37 -25.68 -4.10 5.38
CA LYS A 37 -26.30 -3.88 6.70
C LYS A 37 -25.30 -3.51 7.82
N TRP A 38 -24.00 -3.47 7.55
CA TRP A 38 -23.02 -2.99 8.52
C TRP A 38 -23.22 -1.48 8.75
N GLU A 39 -23.79 -1.10 9.88
CA GLU A 39 -23.50 0.19 10.51
C GLU A 39 -22.03 0.16 10.93
N SER A 40 -21.13 0.46 9.99
CA SER A 40 -19.72 0.60 10.31
C SER A 40 -19.41 2.09 10.44
N ASP A 41 -19.12 2.55 11.65
CA ASP A 41 -18.51 3.86 11.93
C ASP A 41 -17.06 3.96 11.39
N ILE A 42 -16.70 3.13 10.41
CA ILE A 42 -15.36 3.02 9.87
C ILE A 42 -15.18 4.02 8.72
N ASN A 43 -14.21 4.90 8.88
CA ASN A 43 -13.80 5.83 7.84
C ASN A 43 -12.58 5.25 7.13
N LEU A 44 -12.74 4.87 5.87
CA LEU A 44 -11.66 4.36 5.02
C LEU A 44 -11.21 5.46 4.05
N TRP A 45 -9.91 5.65 3.93
CA TRP A 45 -9.28 6.54 2.96
C TRP A 45 -7.90 6.00 2.58
N HIS A 46 -7.39 6.40 1.43
CA HIS A 46 -6.01 6.17 1.04
C HIS A 46 -5.44 7.39 0.31
N GLU A 47 -4.13 7.55 0.37
CA GLU A 47 -3.39 8.54 -0.40
C GLU A 47 -2.29 7.81 -1.17
N VAL A 48 -2.13 8.14 -2.44
CA VAL A 48 -1.09 7.58 -3.30
C VAL A 48 -0.43 8.72 -4.04
N SER A 49 0.88 8.86 -3.88
CA SER A 49 1.69 9.85 -4.57
C SER A 49 2.67 9.17 -5.52
N VAL A 50 2.91 9.80 -6.68
CA VAL A 50 3.94 9.38 -7.62
C VAL A 50 5.01 10.45 -7.63
N LEU A 51 6.22 10.07 -7.20
CA LEU A 51 7.37 10.95 -7.08
C LEU A 51 8.41 10.56 -8.13
N LYS A 52 9.12 11.55 -8.67
CA LYS A 52 10.26 11.28 -9.52
C LYS A 52 11.47 10.92 -8.66
N SER A 53 12.42 10.19 -9.22
CA SER A 53 13.63 9.77 -8.50
C SER A 53 14.43 10.95 -7.94
N GLU A 54 14.50 12.06 -8.68
CA GLU A 54 15.22 13.26 -8.28
C GLU A 54 14.54 14.05 -7.15
N ASP A 55 13.26 13.78 -6.88
CA ASP A 55 12.47 14.47 -5.85
C ASP A 55 12.41 13.66 -4.53
N VAL A 56 13.15 12.55 -4.44
CA VAL A 56 13.11 11.62 -3.30
C VAL A 56 14.49 11.48 -2.66
N GLU A 57 14.58 11.84 -1.37
CA GLU A 57 15.72 11.56 -0.52
C GLU A 57 15.29 10.67 0.65
N THR A 58 16.13 9.70 1.02
CA THR A 58 15.85 8.79 2.14
C THR A 58 17.03 8.78 3.11
N PHE A 59 16.73 8.89 4.41
CA PHE A 59 17.72 8.89 5.47
C PHE A 59 17.35 7.81 6.49
N TYR A 60 18.31 6.93 6.79
CA TYR A 60 18.16 5.85 7.76
C TYR A 60 19.25 5.96 8.82
N SER A 61 18.89 5.73 10.09
CA SER A 61 19.84 5.75 11.20
C SER A 61 19.44 4.68 12.21
N TYR A 62 20.32 3.72 12.46
CA TYR A 62 20.08 2.58 13.36
C TYR A 62 18.84 1.74 13.00
N CYS A 63 18.49 1.65 11.71
CA CYS A 63 17.35 0.85 11.24
C CYS A 63 17.77 -0.59 10.92
N GLN A 64 16.83 -1.53 11.02
CA GLN A 64 17.01 -2.89 10.50
C GLN A 64 17.01 -2.86 8.97
N HIS A 65 17.68 -3.82 8.35
CA HIS A 65 17.87 -3.87 6.89
C HIS A 65 16.55 -3.97 6.10
N ASP A 66 15.47 -4.44 6.72
CA ASP A 66 14.13 -4.57 6.13
C ASP A 66 13.22 -3.35 6.35
N THR A 67 13.74 -2.25 6.89
CA THR A 67 12.93 -1.06 7.24
C THR A 67 12.59 -0.21 6.00
N GLY A 68 11.29 -0.10 5.67
CA GLY A 68 10.79 0.82 4.64
C GLY A 68 11.40 0.54 3.25
N LEU A 69 11.86 1.60 2.56
CA LEU A 69 12.55 1.47 1.27
C LEU A 69 13.94 0.83 1.36
N LEU A 70 14.56 0.71 2.55
CA LEU A 70 15.89 0.09 2.69
C LEU A 70 15.91 -1.35 2.18
N ALA A 71 14.79 -2.08 2.36
CA ALA A 71 14.62 -3.44 1.87
C ALA A 71 14.78 -3.57 0.34
N ALA A 72 14.48 -2.51 -0.41
CA ALA A 72 14.57 -2.52 -1.87
C ALA A 72 15.99 -2.21 -2.41
N PHE A 73 16.91 -1.80 -1.53
CA PHE A 73 18.29 -1.42 -1.90
C PHE A 73 19.35 -2.44 -1.42
N ASN A 74 18.94 -3.52 -0.76
CA ASN A 74 19.85 -4.54 -0.27
C ASN A 74 20.22 -5.53 -1.39
N ASP A 75 21.26 -5.20 -2.16
CA ASP A 75 21.91 -6.09 -3.14
C ASP A 75 23.17 -6.79 -2.59
N TRP A 76 23.30 -6.94 -1.26
CA TRP A 76 24.51 -7.45 -0.59
C TRP A 76 24.42 -8.95 -0.27
#